data_AF-A0A2P5F4Y0-F1
#
_entry.id   AF-A0A2P5F4Y0-F1
#
_cell.length_a   1.000
_cell.length_b   1.000
_cell.length_c   1.000
_cell.angle_alpha   90.00
_cell.angle_beta   90.00
_cell.angle_gamma   90.00
#
_symmetry.space_group_name_H-M   'P 1'
#
loop_
_entity.id
_entity.type
_entity.pdbx_description
1 polymer ?
#
loop_
_entity_poly.entity_id
_entity_poly.type
_entity_poly.pdbx_seq_one_letter_code
_entity_poly.pdbx_strand_id
1 'polypeptide(L)'
;MALYMNENRDFPNGWAPIQHMIIEGLAKSGSKEARSTAEDIAVRWIRTNYVAYKRTGTMHEKYNVEHCGDFGGGGEYVPQTGFGWSNGVVLALLEEFGWPEDLRMDC
;
A
#
# COMPACT_ATOMS: atom_id res chain seq x y z
N MET A 1 -14.37 12.14 -30.21
CA MET A 1 -14.46 11.02 -29.26
C MET A 1 -13.09 10.37 -29.20
N ALA A 2 -12.19 10.96 -28.42
CA ALA A 2 -10.85 10.42 -28.20
C ALA A 2 -10.94 9.48 -26.99
N LEU A 3 -10.84 8.19 -27.24
CA LEU A 3 -10.58 7.20 -26.21
C LEU A 3 -9.13 7.44 -25.74
N TYR A 4 -8.97 8.21 -24.67
CA TYR A 4 -7.70 8.27 -23.95
C TYR A 4 -7.51 6.94 -23.22
N MET A 5 -7.01 5.96 -23.96
CA MET A 5 -6.45 4.73 -23.40
C MET A 5 -5.25 5.12 -22.54
N ASN A 6 -5.47 5.32 -21.24
CA ASN A 6 -4.40 5.42 -20.25
C ASN A 6 -3.81 4.02 -20.03
N GLU A 7 -3.14 3.48 -21.04
CA GLU A 7 -2.44 2.20 -21.00
C GLU A 7 -1.04 2.33 -20.35
N ASN A 8 -0.86 3.27 -19.42
CA ASN A 8 0.29 3.34 -18.51
C ASN A 8 0.07 2.42 -17.31
N ARG A 9 0.06 1.10 -17.54
CA ARG A 9 -0.02 0.12 -16.46
C ARG A 9 1.15 0.32 -15.46
N ASP A 10 0.74 0.43 -14.20
CA ASP A 10 1.45 0.07 -12.96
C ASP A 10 2.37 1.08 -12.26
N PHE A 11 3.35 1.73 -12.88
CA PHE A 11 4.23 2.65 -12.13
C PHE A 11 3.72 4.10 -12.17
N PRO A 12 3.71 4.86 -11.05
CA PRO A 12 4.15 4.52 -9.69
C PRO A 12 3.03 4.01 -8.77
N ASN A 13 1.97 3.41 -9.31
CA ASN A 13 0.81 2.94 -8.55
C ASN A 13 1.07 1.56 -7.91
N GLY A 14 1.24 1.53 -6.59
CA GLY A 14 1.20 0.32 -5.78
C GLY A 14 -0.22 -0.09 -5.43
N TRP A 15 -0.54 -1.37 -5.55
CA TRP A 15 -1.86 -1.93 -5.27
C TRP A 15 -1.81 -2.88 -4.07
N ALA A 16 -2.76 -2.74 -3.14
CA ALA A 16 -2.76 -3.50 -1.89
C ALA A 16 -2.67 -5.03 -2.08
N PRO A 17 -3.39 -5.66 -3.03
CA PRO A 17 -3.29 -7.11 -3.22
C PRO A 17 -1.89 -7.58 -3.64
N ILE A 18 -1.19 -6.81 -4.47
CA ILE A 18 0.16 -7.15 -4.94
C ILE A 18 1.16 -7.03 -3.78
N GLN A 19 1.06 -5.94 -3.01
CA GLN A 19 1.90 -5.74 -1.83
C GLN A 19 1.71 -6.87 -0.82
N HIS A 20 0.45 -7.24 -0.55
CA HIS A 20 0.12 -8.34 0.34
C HIS A 20 0.73 -9.67 -0.11
N MET A 21 0.57 -10.04 -1.40
CA MET A 21 1.15 -11.28 -1.92
C MET A 21 2.69 -11.33 -1.78
N ILE A 22 3.38 -10.22 -2.03
CA ILE A 22 4.84 -10.14 -1.91
C ILE A 22 5.26 -10.28 -0.44
N ILE A 23 4.63 -9.51 0.46
CA ILE A 23 4.95 -9.52 1.90
C ILE A 23 4.70 -10.91 2.48
N GLU A 24 3.54 -11.50 2.21
CA GLU A 24 3.17 -12.84 2.69
C GLU A 24 4.13 -13.91 2.17
N GLY A 25 4.48 -13.86 0.88
CA GLY A 25 5.42 -14.81 0.27
C GLY A 25 6.81 -14.74 0.90
N LEU A 26 7.30 -13.52 1.15
CA LEU A 26 8.58 -13.30 1.83
C LEU A 26 8.54 -13.77 3.28
N ALA A 27 7.49 -13.41 4.03
CA ALA A 27 7.32 -13.76 5.44
C ALA A 27 7.22 -15.27 5.67
N LYS A 28 6.59 -16.00 4.72
CA LYS A 28 6.38 -17.46 4.79
C LYS A 28 7.47 -18.29 4.12
N SER A 29 8.51 -17.65 3.57
CA SER A 29 9.59 -18.33 2.86
C SER A 29 10.52 -19.17 3.76
N GLY A 30 10.51 -18.94 5.08
CA GLY A 30 11.43 -19.56 6.03
C GLY A 30 12.81 -18.91 6.14
N SER A 31 13.12 -17.90 5.32
CA SER A 31 14.34 -17.07 5.44
C SER A 31 14.12 -15.90 6.39
N LYS A 32 15.07 -15.68 7.30
CA LYS A 32 15.05 -14.54 8.22
C LYS A 32 15.24 -13.22 7.47
N GLU A 33 16.09 -13.24 6.45
CA GLU A 33 16.38 -12.10 5.58
C GLU A 33 15.14 -11.71 4.77
N ALA A 34 14.42 -12.70 4.23
CA ALA A 34 13.16 -12.49 3.55
C ALA A 34 12.09 -11.96 4.50
N ARG A 35 11.97 -12.51 5.72
CA ARG A 35 11.03 -11.98 6.72
C ARG A 35 11.33 -10.54 7.10
N SER A 36 12.59 -10.19 7.33
CA SER A 36 13.00 -8.81 7.61
C SER A 36 12.68 -7.87 6.44
N THR A 37 12.82 -8.34 5.21
CA THR A 37 12.41 -7.58 4.01
C THR A 37 10.89 -7.41 3.95
N ALA A 38 10.13 -8.43 4.31
CA ALA A 38 8.67 -8.37 4.40
C ALA A 38 8.22 -7.31 5.43
N GLU A 39 8.86 -7.29 6.60
CA GLU A 39 8.61 -6.31 7.66
C GLU A 39 8.89 -4.86 7.21
N ASP A 40 10.02 -4.60 6.53
CA ASP A 40 10.34 -3.27 5.98
C ASP A 40 9.28 -2.81 4.96
N ILE A 41 8.87 -3.69 4.05
CA ILE A 41 7.82 -3.38 3.06
C ILE A 41 6.48 -3.11 3.77
N ALA A 42 6.11 -3.93 4.76
CA ALA A 42 4.87 -3.78 5.53
C ALA A 42 4.81 -2.44 6.27
N VAL A 43 5.90 -2.06 6.96
CA VAL A 43 6.00 -0.77 7.66
C VAL A 43 5.83 0.40 6.69
N ARG A 44 6.51 0.38 5.54
CA ARG A 44 6.38 1.43 4.52
C ARG A 44 4.97 1.51 3.95
N TRP A 45 4.35 0.36 3.68
CA TRP A 45 2.98 0.30 3.16
C TRP A 45 1.96 0.85 4.17
N ILE A 46 2.01 0.40 5.43
CA ILE A 46 1.14 0.87 6.51
C ILE A 46 1.30 2.39 6.70
N ARG A 47 2.54 2.88 6.76
CA ARG A 47 2.83 4.31 6.92
C ARG A 47 2.23 5.15 5.79
N THR A 48 2.45 4.76 4.54
CA THR A 48 1.90 5.46 3.37
C THR A 48 0.38 5.51 3.41
N ASN A 49 -0.27 4.38 3.71
CA ASN A 49 -1.73 4.32 3.84
C ASN A 49 -2.24 5.22 4.97
N TYR A 50 -1.60 5.18 6.14
CA TYR A 50 -1.99 5.98 7.28
C TYR A 50 -1.88 7.48 7.01
N VAL A 51 -0.76 7.94 6.44
CA VAL A 51 -0.55 9.36 6.15
C VAL A 51 -1.55 9.87 5.13
N ALA A 52 -1.83 9.08 4.08
CA ALA A 52 -2.87 9.40 3.10
C ALA A 52 -4.26 9.48 3.75
N TYR A 53 -4.59 8.51 4.60
CA TYR A 53 -5.85 8.47 5.34
C TYR A 53 -6.01 9.68 6.26
N LYS A 54 -4.97 10.03 7.03
CA LYS A 54 -4.99 11.21 7.91
C LYS A 54 -5.22 12.51 7.15
N ARG A 55 -4.70 12.62 5.93
CA ARG A 55 -4.85 13.80 5.08
C ARG A 55 -6.19 13.88 4.36
N THR A 56 -6.72 12.74 3.90
CA THR A 56 -7.88 12.69 3.00
C THR A 56 -9.17 12.21 3.65
N GLY A 57 -9.09 11.63 4.85
CA GLY A 57 -10.22 11.01 5.56
C GLY A 57 -10.63 9.63 5.02
N THR A 58 -9.93 9.10 4.01
CA THR A 58 -10.28 7.84 3.36
C THR A 58 -9.06 7.03 2.93
N MET A 59 -9.24 5.73 2.81
CA MET A 59 -8.31 4.81 2.16
C MET A 59 -8.58 4.77 0.66
N HIS A 60 -7.54 4.59 -0.15
CA HIS A 60 -7.57 4.71 -1.61
C HIS A 60 -7.30 3.37 -2.28
N GLU A 61 -7.65 3.26 -3.56
CA GLU A 61 -7.46 2.05 -4.37
C GLU A 61 -6.01 1.58 -4.41
N LYS A 62 -5.14 2.57 -4.60
CA LYS A 62 -3.74 2.43 -4.96
C LYS A 62 -2.99 3.64 -4.41
N TYR A 63 -1.68 3.47 -4.21
CA TYR A 63 -0.82 4.48 -3.60
C TYR A 63 0.40 4.73 -4.47
N ASN A 64 0.95 5.94 -4.42
CA ASN A 64 2.21 6.23 -5.08
C ASN A 64 3.35 5.58 -4.28
N VAL A 65 4.10 4.67 -4.90
CA VAL A 65 5.21 3.97 -4.22
C VAL A 65 6.51 4.77 -4.15
N GLU A 66 6.61 5.91 -4.86
CA GLU A 66 7.74 6.84 -4.80
C GLU A 66 7.57 7.89 -3.70
N HIS A 67 6.32 8.23 -3.38
CA HIS A 67 5.99 9.32 -2.46
C HIS A 67 5.11 8.84 -1.32
N CYS A 68 5.73 8.76 -0.14
CA CYS A 68 5.05 8.37 1.09
C CYS A 68 3.82 9.27 1.34
N GLY A 69 2.69 8.64 1.66
CA GLY A 69 1.43 9.33 1.96
C GLY A 69 0.62 9.76 0.73
N ASP A 70 1.13 9.58 -0.49
CA ASP A 70 0.39 9.93 -1.70
C ASP A 70 -0.43 8.75 -2.22
N PHE A 71 -1.69 9.04 -2.56
CA PHE A 71 -2.55 8.08 -3.23
C PHE A 71 -2.29 8.14 -4.74
N GLY A 72 -2.46 7.00 -5.39
CA GLY A 72 -2.21 6.88 -6.81
C GLY A 72 -3.34 7.46 -7.66
N GLY A 73 -3.01 7.88 -8.87
CA GLY A 73 -3.94 8.51 -9.81
C GLY A 73 -4.11 7.72 -11.12
N GLY A 74 -4.79 8.34 -12.07
CA GLY A 74 -5.08 7.76 -13.38
C GLY A 74 -6.13 6.65 -13.36
N GLY A 75 -6.59 6.26 -14.54
CA GLY A 75 -7.72 5.34 -14.74
C GLY A 75 -8.81 5.99 -15.60
N GLU A 76 -9.78 5.17 -16.03
CA GLU A 76 -10.91 5.62 -16.85
C GLU A 76 -12.06 6.20 -16.01
N TYR A 77 -12.00 6.05 -14.69
CA TYR A 77 -13.09 6.38 -13.77
C TYR A 77 -12.59 7.17 -12.56
N VAL A 78 -13.53 7.88 -11.92
CA VAL A 78 -13.27 8.64 -10.69
C VAL A 78 -12.79 7.66 -9.60
N PRO A 79 -11.64 7.93 -8.95
CA PRO A 79 -11.14 7.12 -7.85
C PRO A 79 -12.22 6.92 -6.78
N GLN A 80 -12.50 5.67 -6.42
CA GLN A 80 -13.44 5.36 -5.34
C GLN A 80 -12.76 5.54 -3.97
N THR A 81 -13.53 5.53 -2.90
CA THR A 81 -13.04 5.76 -1.53
C THR A 81 -13.41 4.58 -0.63
N GLY A 82 -12.61 4.34 0.41
CA GLY A 82 -12.82 3.27 1.38
C GLY A 82 -12.39 1.87 0.92
N PHE A 83 -11.73 1.73 -0.23
CA PHE A 83 -11.41 0.45 -0.89
C PHE A 83 -11.12 -0.74 0.03
N GLY A 84 -11.94 -1.79 -0.09
CA GLY A 84 -11.94 -2.93 0.83
C GLY A 84 -10.59 -3.67 0.90
N TRP A 85 -9.88 -3.82 -0.21
CA TRP A 85 -8.56 -4.46 -0.17
C TRP A 85 -7.52 -3.62 0.58
N SER A 86 -7.61 -2.28 0.56
CA SER A 86 -6.61 -1.42 1.19
C SER A 86 -6.77 -1.48 2.70
N ASN A 87 -8.03 -1.44 3.15
CA ASN A 87 -8.36 -1.66 4.56
C ASN A 87 -7.93 -3.05 5.02
N GLY A 88 -8.34 -4.09 4.28
CA GLY A 88 -8.07 -5.47 4.64
C GLY A 88 -6.58 -5.77 4.72
N VAL A 89 -5.79 -5.30 3.76
CA VAL A 89 -4.33 -5.51 3.75
C VAL A 89 -3.65 -4.76 4.89
N VAL A 90 -4.01 -3.50 5.17
CA VAL A 90 -3.41 -2.79 6.31
C VAL A 90 -3.73 -3.49 7.64
N LEU A 91 -4.96 -3.98 7.81
CA LEU A 91 -5.34 -4.75 9.00
C LEU A 91 -4.58 -6.07 9.11
N ALA A 92 -4.46 -6.83 8.02
CA ALA A 92 -3.71 -8.08 7.99
C ALA A 92 -2.22 -7.87 8.32
N LEU A 93 -1.61 -6.82 7.79
CA LEU A 93 -0.20 -6.49 8.08
C LEU A 93 0.01 -6.04 9.52
N LEU A 94 -0.93 -5.26 10.08
CA LEU A 94 -0.89 -4.89 11.50
C LEU A 94 -1.10 -6.09 12.43
N GLU A 95 -1.91 -7.07 12.01
CA GLU A 95 -2.08 -8.32 12.75
C GLU A 95 -0.82 -9.19 12.75
N GLU A 96 -0.15 -9.33 11.60
CA GLU A 96 1.07 -10.17 11.48
C GLU A 96 2.32 -9.50 12.06
N PHE A 97 2.51 -8.20 11.84
CA PHE A 97 3.77 -7.51 12.17
C PHE A 97 3.65 -6.46 13.28
N GLY A 98 2.43 -6.03 13.62
CA GLY A 98 2.21 -4.91 14.53
C GLY A 98 2.73 -3.58 13.97
N TRP A 99 3.00 -2.63 14.87
CA TRP A 99 3.69 -1.38 14.55
C TRP A 99 4.89 -1.20 15.50
N PRO A 100 6.10 -0.89 14.99
CA PRO A 100 7.26 -0.66 15.85
C PRO A 100 7.10 0.58 16.73
N GLU A 101 7.29 0.43 18.05
CA GLU A 101 7.08 1.51 19.03
C GLU A 101 8.03 2.71 18.83
N ASP A 102 9.20 2.47 18.25
CA ASP A 102 10.24 3.47 17.98
C ASP A 102 10.03 4.21 16.65
N LEU A 103 9.09 3.78 15.81
CA LEU A 103 8.81 4.40 14.53
C LEU A 103 7.62 5.34 14.60
N ARG A 104 7.81 6.56 14.09
CA ARG A 104 6.73 7.51 13.87
C ARG A 104 5.90 7.16 12.64
N MET A 105 4.61 7.49 12.71
CA MET A 105 3.64 7.31 11.62
C MET A 105 3.54 8.57 10.74
N ASP A 106 4.69 9.17 10.44
CA ASP A 106 4.86 10.30 9.55
C ASP A 106 5.75 9.93 8.35
N CYS A 107 5.59 10.67 7.26
CA CYS A 107 6.58 10.83 6.21
C CYS A 107 7.32 12.14 6.52
#